data_AF-A0AAI9HVN2-F1
#
_entry.id   AF-A0AAI9HVN2-F1
#
_cell.length_a   1.000
_cell.length_b   1.000
_cell.length_c   1.000
_cell.angle_alpha   90.00
_cell.angle_beta   90.00
_cell.angle_gamma   90.00
#
_symmetry.space_group_name_H-M   'P 1'
#
loop_
_entity.id
_entity.type
_entity.pdbx_description
1 polymer ?
#
loop_
_entity_poly.entity_id
_entity_poly.type
_entity_poly.pdbx_seq_one_letter_code
_entity_poly.pdbx_strand_id
1 'polypeptide(L)'
;ADQASQKADGAQTSANQANKKADDAQATANSAQSSADKAQQAANDASSKAGTAQASADKAQTTADNAHAVATTADKKADNAQASADKAQSTADVASAKSDNAHAAANAADVKADKAQSSADNAQASANTAISKADTAIGKADEAQSTANTASSKADRAQITADEANTKVDQVRGVANDAKEKAGTAIKAAQVADKKADKAFGRAEEAEKNAVTKSNSYTDIRYQQSVAYAQNAADTAELNANYYTDTKFRELRDSSNKQFKQLGEKIERAEKRLNAGIAGVTAISSIPYANDSTFSYGIGLGNYQNGNAIAGGVQFKTSPNTRIRFNVSLDSENNNAIGVGIASGW
;
A
#
# COMPACT_ATOMS: atom_id res chain seq x y z
N ALA A 1 234.54 -54.96 73.33
CA ALA A 1 233.41 -54.21 73.90
C ALA A 1 232.62 -53.49 72.79
N ASP A 2 233.31 -52.81 71.87
CA ASP A 2 232.69 -51.94 70.84
C ASP A 2 231.72 -52.62 69.84
N GLN A 3 232.00 -53.86 69.38
CA GLN A 3 231.10 -54.57 68.46
C GLN A 3 229.76 -54.99 69.09
N ALA A 4 229.72 -55.22 70.40
CA ALA A 4 228.48 -55.57 71.11
C ALA A 4 227.59 -54.34 71.32
N SER A 5 228.19 -53.17 71.59
CA SER A 5 227.49 -51.89 71.67
C SER A 5 226.84 -51.53 70.33
N GLN A 6 227.57 -51.63 69.22
CA GLN A 6 227.03 -51.35 67.88
C GLN A 6 225.85 -52.25 67.49
N LYS A 7 225.88 -53.54 67.88
CA LYS A 7 224.74 -54.46 67.67
C LYS A 7 223.53 -54.10 68.53
N ALA A 8 223.74 -53.68 69.78
CA ALA A 8 222.67 -53.22 70.66
C ALA A 8 222.02 -51.92 70.13
N ASP A 9 222.82 -50.97 69.67
CA ASP A 9 222.35 -49.71 69.07
C ASP A 9 221.55 -49.95 67.78
N GLY A 10 222.00 -50.90 66.93
CA GLY A 10 221.28 -51.32 65.73
C GLY A 10 219.96 -52.03 66.02
N ALA A 11 219.92 -52.87 67.06
CA ALA A 11 218.69 -53.53 67.53
C ALA A 11 217.69 -52.51 68.11
N GLN A 12 218.17 -51.55 68.91
CA GLN A 12 217.35 -50.49 69.46
C GLN A 12 216.81 -49.56 68.38
N THR A 13 217.62 -49.23 67.37
CA THR A 13 217.17 -48.47 66.20
C THR A 13 216.08 -49.22 65.42
N SER A 14 216.24 -50.53 65.24
CA SER A 14 215.24 -51.37 64.56
C SER A 14 213.94 -51.48 65.35
N ALA A 15 214.03 -51.62 66.68
CA ALA A 15 212.88 -51.59 67.58
C ALA A 15 212.15 -50.24 67.53
N ASN A 16 212.89 -49.13 67.53
CA ASN A 16 212.32 -47.79 67.38
C ASN A 16 211.62 -47.61 66.02
N GLN A 17 212.19 -48.13 64.93
CA GLN A 17 211.54 -48.11 63.61
C GLN A 17 210.29 -48.98 63.56
N ALA A 18 210.30 -50.14 64.23
CA ALA A 18 209.15 -51.02 64.33
C ALA A 18 208.02 -50.37 65.14
N ASN A 19 208.33 -49.75 66.27
CA ASN A 19 207.38 -48.97 67.07
C ASN A 19 206.78 -47.84 66.24
N LYS A 20 207.60 -47.08 65.52
CA LYS A 20 207.11 -46.02 64.63
C LYS A 20 206.15 -46.55 63.55
N LYS A 21 206.48 -47.68 62.90
CA LYS A 21 205.57 -48.31 61.92
C LYS A 21 204.28 -48.80 62.56
N ALA A 22 204.34 -49.32 63.79
CA ALA A 22 203.15 -49.73 64.53
C ALA A 22 202.27 -48.52 64.88
N ASP A 23 202.88 -47.42 65.31
CA ASP A 23 202.19 -46.15 65.57
C ASP A 23 201.54 -45.60 64.29
N ASP A 24 202.28 -45.61 63.16
CA ASP A 24 201.77 -45.17 61.86
C ASP A 24 200.60 -46.06 61.36
N ALA A 25 200.70 -47.37 61.57
CA ALA A 25 199.64 -48.32 61.25
C ALA A 25 198.40 -48.10 62.14
N GLN A 26 198.61 -47.85 63.44
CA GLN A 26 197.53 -47.52 64.37
C GLN A 26 196.85 -46.19 63.98
N ALA A 27 197.62 -45.17 63.61
CA ALA A 27 197.10 -43.89 63.14
C ALA A 27 196.28 -44.05 61.84
N THR A 28 196.75 -44.91 60.93
CA THR A 28 196.03 -45.25 59.69
C THR A 28 194.72 -45.99 60.00
N ALA A 29 194.76 -46.98 60.89
CA ALA A 29 193.57 -47.72 61.32
C ALA A 29 192.54 -46.80 61.99
N ASN A 30 192.99 -45.89 62.87
CA ASN A 30 192.12 -44.90 63.50
C ASN A 30 191.50 -43.95 62.45
N SER A 31 192.26 -43.54 61.43
CA SER A 31 191.76 -42.68 60.34
C SER A 31 190.75 -43.42 59.45
N ALA A 32 190.98 -44.70 59.16
CA ALA A 32 190.07 -45.56 58.42
C ALA A 32 188.77 -45.78 59.21
N GLN A 33 188.86 -46.05 60.50
CA GLN A 33 187.70 -46.17 61.40
C GLN A 33 186.87 -44.88 61.39
N SER A 34 187.52 -43.72 61.57
CA SER A 34 186.82 -42.43 61.52
C SER A 34 186.14 -42.18 60.16
N SER A 35 186.73 -42.62 59.06
CA SER A 35 186.15 -42.51 57.72
C SER A 35 184.96 -43.45 57.54
N ALA A 36 185.05 -44.68 58.04
CA ALA A 36 183.95 -45.64 58.06
C ALA A 36 182.77 -45.13 58.91
N ASP A 37 183.05 -44.54 60.07
CA ASP A 37 182.03 -43.94 60.95
C ASP A 37 181.32 -42.78 60.25
N LYS A 38 182.06 -41.90 59.55
CA LYS A 38 181.48 -40.82 58.72
C LYS A 38 180.63 -41.35 57.57
N ALA A 39 181.08 -42.41 56.88
CA ALA A 39 180.33 -43.03 55.81
C ALA A 39 179.03 -43.67 56.31
N GLN A 40 179.08 -44.35 57.47
CA GLN A 40 177.90 -44.91 58.13
C GLN A 40 176.92 -43.82 58.55
N GLN A 41 177.42 -42.70 59.10
CA GLN A 41 176.59 -41.55 59.44
C GLN A 41 175.91 -40.96 58.19
N ALA A 42 176.65 -40.76 57.10
CA ALA A 42 176.09 -40.25 55.84
C ALA A 42 175.04 -41.21 55.25
N ALA A 43 175.25 -42.52 55.33
CA ALA A 43 174.28 -43.53 54.90
C ALA A 43 173.01 -43.50 55.76
N ASN A 44 173.15 -43.35 57.09
CA ASN A 44 172.02 -43.21 58.01
C ASN A 44 171.22 -41.91 57.75
N ASP A 45 171.91 -40.80 57.47
CA ASP A 45 171.30 -39.52 57.11
C ASP A 45 170.55 -39.61 55.77
N ALA A 46 171.15 -40.28 54.77
CA ALA A 46 170.51 -40.51 53.48
C ALA A 46 169.26 -41.38 53.61
N SER A 47 169.33 -42.45 54.42
CA SER A 47 168.18 -43.32 54.71
C SER A 47 167.05 -42.55 55.38
N SER A 48 167.39 -41.69 56.35
CA SER A 48 166.41 -40.84 57.03
C SER A 48 165.78 -39.82 56.07
N LYS A 49 166.57 -39.17 55.20
CA LYS A 49 166.05 -38.28 54.15
C LYS A 49 165.12 -39.01 53.18
N ALA A 50 165.48 -40.21 52.74
CA ALA A 50 164.64 -41.03 51.89
C ALA A 50 163.30 -41.37 52.58
N GLY A 51 163.33 -41.71 53.87
CA GLY A 51 162.11 -41.92 54.66
C GLY A 51 161.23 -40.68 54.74
N THR A 52 161.80 -39.50 54.97
CA THR A 52 161.04 -38.24 54.98
C THR A 52 160.45 -37.86 53.61
N ALA A 53 161.18 -38.14 52.53
CA ALA A 53 160.71 -37.91 51.16
C ALA A 53 159.55 -38.84 50.80
N GLN A 54 159.66 -40.13 51.15
CA GLN A 54 158.59 -41.10 50.96
C GLN A 54 157.32 -40.69 51.71
N ALA A 55 157.44 -40.32 52.99
CA ALA A 55 156.30 -39.86 53.78
C ALA A 55 155.64 -38.60 53.19
N SER A 56 156.42 -37.71 52.59
CA SER A 56 155.90 -36.52 51.90
C SER A 56 155.17 -36.88 50.60
N ALA A 57 155.69 -37.84 49.83
CA ALA A 57 155.04 -38.36 48.63
C ALA A 57 153.71 -39.05 48.96
N ASP A 58 153.68 -39.89 50.00
CA ASP A 58 152.46 -40.57 50.45
C ASP A 58 151.39 -39.56 50.90
N LYS A 59 151.79 -38.48 51.58
CA LYS A 59 150.90 -37.38 51.97
C LYS A 59 150.37 -36.62 50.75
N ALA A 60 151.20 -36.37 49.75
CA ALA A 60 150.79 -35.72 48.51
C ALA A 60 149.78 -36.58 47.72
N GLN A 61 150.04 -37.89 47.61
CA GLN A 61 149.14 -38.85 46.98
C GLN A 61 147.78 -38.88 47.68
N THR A 62 147.77 -38.98 49.02
CA THR A 62 146.54 -38.93 49.82
C THR A 62 145.76 -37.64 49.58
N THR A 63 146.46 -36.50 49.45
CA THR A 63 145.82 -35.21 49.16
C THR A 63 145.20 -35.18 47.77
N ALA A 64 145.88 -35.73 46.76
CA ALA A 64 145.38 -35.83 45.39
C ALA A 64 144.14 -36.74 45.31
N ASP A 65 144.18 -37.90 45.96
CA ASP A 65 143.06 -38.85 46.00
C ASP A 65 141.82 -38.22 46.68
N ASN A 66 142.03 -37.50 47.79
CA ASN A 66 140.97 -36.74 48.45
C ASN A 66 140.39 -35.65 47.54
N ALA A 67 141.23 -34.89 46.83
CA ALA A 67 140.78 -33.86 45.90
C ALA A 67 139.96 -34.46 44.74
N HIS A 68 140.39 -35.60 44.20
CA HIS A 68 139.66 -36.32 43.16
C HIS A 68 138.30 -36.83 43.65
N ALA A 69 138.22 -37.36 44.88
CA ALA A 69 136.97 -37.79 45.49
C ALA A 69 135.99 -36.62 45.70
N VAL A 70 136.51 -35.46 46.11
CA VAL A 70 135.70 -34.22 46.23
C VAL A 70 135.19 -33.78 44.85
N ALA A 71 136.03 -33.77 43.82
CA ALA A 71 135.62 -33.40 42.46
C ALA A 71 134.52 -34.34 41.93
N THR A 72 134.71 -35.65 42.06
CA THR A 72 133.71 -36.66 41.67
C THR A 72 132.38 -36.45 42.41
N THR A 73 132.44 -36.05 43.68
CA THR A 73 131.24 -35.75 44.47
C THR A 73 130.57 -34.46 44.01
N ALA A 74 131.34 -33.45 43.60
CA ALA A 74 130.83 -32.20 43.06
C ALA A 74 130.13 -32.41 41.72
N ASP A 75 130.71 -33.20 40.82
CA ASP A 75 130.11 -33.55 39.53
C ASP A 75 128.76 -34.24 39.71
N LYS A 76 128.70 -35.26 40.58
CA LYS A 76 127.42 -35.93 40.92
C LYS A 76 126.37 -34.97 41.47
N LYS A 77 126.77 -33.97 42.27
CA LYS A 77 125.85 -32.94 42.77
C LYS A 77 125.36 -32.03 41.64
N ALA A 78 126.23 -31.67 40.70
CA ALA A 78 125.86 -30.87 39.53
C ALA A 78 124.87 -31.63 38.62
N ASP A 79 125.13 -32.92 38.34
CA ASP A 79 124.23 -33.76 37.56
C ASP A 79 122.84 -33.89 38.21
N ASN A 80 122.80 -34.10 39.53
CA ASN A 80 121.53 -34.16 40.27
C ASN A 80 120.79 -32.81 40.27
N ALA A 81 121.51 -31.69 40.32
CA ALA A 81 120.92 -30.36 40.22
C ALA A 81 120.35 -30.11 38.82
N GLN A 82 121.06 -30.50 37.76
CA GLN A 82 120.59 -30.40 36.39
C GLN A 82 119.32 -31.25 36.17
N ALA A 83 119.33 -32.50 36.60
CA ALA A 83 118.15 -33.38 36.50
C ALA A 83 116.93 -32.81 37.26
N SER A 84 117.17 -32.17 38.40
CA SER A 84 116.12 -31.48 39.15
C SER A 84 115.57 -30.26 38.41
N ALA A 85 116.45 -29.48 37.77
CA ALA A 85 116.05 -28.33 36.94
C ALA A 85 115.24 -28.77 35.71
N ASP A 86 115.67 -29.82 35.02
CA ASP A 86 114.96 -30.36 33.85
C ASP A 86 113.56 -30.86 34.23
N LYS A 87 113.44 -31.52 35.39
CA LYS A 87 112.15 -31.96 35.92
C LYS A 87 111.24 -30.78 36.28
N ALA A 88 111.80 -29.71 36.86
CA ALA A 88 111.06 -28.50 37.17
C ALA A 88 110.56 -27.81 35.89
N GLN A 89 111.40 -27.72 34.86
CA GLN A 89 111.04 -27.16 33.55
C GLN A 89 109.91 -27.96 32.91
N SER A 90 110.04 -29.29 32.84
CA SER A 90 108.99 -30.15 32.28
C SER A 90 107.66 -30.02 33.03
N THR A 91 107.71 -29.86 34.36
CA THR A 91 106.51 -29.62 35.17
C THR A 91 105.87 -28.27 34.84
N ALA A 92 106.67 -27.22 34.64
CA ALA A 92 106.21 -25.90 34.23
C ALA A 92 105.58 -25.92 32.84
N ASP A 93 106.17 -26.62 31.87
CA ASP A 93 105.65 -26.74 30.50
C ASP A 93 104.29 -27.46 30.50
N VAL A 94 104.16 -28.54 31.28
CA VAL A 94 102.87 -29.25 31.46
C VAL A 94 101.83 -28.35 32.11
N ALA A 95 102.21 -27.53 33.09
CA ALA A 95 101.30 -26.58 33.72
C ALA A 95 100.83 -25.50 32.74
N SER A 96 101.75 -24.96 31.91
CA SER A 96 101.42 -24.00 30.85
C SER A 96 100.42 -24.58 29.85
N ALA A 97 100.69 -25.79 29.35
CA ALA A 97 99.79 -26.45 28.40
C ALA A 97 98.40 -26.71 28.99
N LYS A 98 98.31 -27.06 30.28
CA LYS A 98 97.01 -27.19 30.98
C LYS A 98 96.29 -25.85 31.10
N SER A 99 97.01 -24.77 31.38
CA SER A 99 96.46 -23.42 31.43
C SER A 99 95.90 -22.99 30.07
N ASP A 100 96.66 -23.19 29.00
CA ASP A 100 96.24 -22.85 27.64
C ASP A 100 94.98 -23.62 27.22
N ASN A 101 94.93 -24.92 27.54
CA ASN A 101 93.75 -25.76 27.30
C ASN A 101 92.53 -25.29 28.10
N ALA A 102 92.73 -24.89 29.37
CA ALA A 102 91.65 -24.35 30.19
C ALA A 102 91.11 -23.02 29.61
N HIS A 103 91.99 -22.15 29.14
CA HIS A 103 91.60 -20.89 28.51
C HIS A 103 90.87 -21.10 27.18
N ALA A 104 91.31 -22.06 26.36
CA ALA A 104 90.62 -22.43 25.13
C ALA A 104 89.22 -23.01 25.42
N ALA A 105 89.10 -23.83 26.45
CA ALA A 105 87.81 -24.38 26.89
C ALA A 105 86.86 -23.28 27.38
N ALA A 106 87.36 -22.29 28.13
CA ALA A 106 86.59 -21.14 28.59
C ALA A 106 86.08 -20.30 27.40
N ASN A 107 86.96 -19.94 26.46
CA ASN A 107 86.57 -19.20 25.26
C ASN A 107 85.52 -19.95 24.43
N ALA A 108 85.65 -21.28 24.32
CA ALA A 108 84.66 -22.10 23.63
C ALA A 108 83.31 -22.15 24.36
N ALA A 109 83.31 -22.06 25.69
CA ALA A 109 82.09 -21.97 26.50
C ALA A 109 81.41 -20.61 26.30
N ASP A 110 82.16 -19.50 26.28
CA ASP A 110 81.62 -18.15 26.03
C ASP A 110 80.96 -18.06 24.65
N VAL A 111 81.62 -18.57 23.60
CA VAL A 111 81.04 -18.61 22.24
C VAL A 111 79.75 -19.44 22.20
N LYS A 112 79.65 -20.51 22.99
CA LYS A 112 78.41 -21.30 23.10
C LYS A 112 77.32 -20.52 23.83
N ALA A 113 77.66 -19.78 24.88
CA ALA A 113 76.73 -18.94 25.62
C ALA A 113 76.17 -17.82 24.72
N ASP A 114 77.02 -17.14 23.94
CA ASP A 114 76.61 -16.09 23.01
C ASP A 114 75.64 -16.61 21.93
N LYS A 115 75.91 -17.81 21.40
CA LYS A 115 75.02 -18.48 20.43
C LYS A 115 73.68 -18.86 21.06
N ALA A 116 73.70 -19.33 22.31
CA ALA A 116 72.48 -19.65 23.05
C ALA A 116 71.64 -18.40 23.31
N GLN A 117 72.27 -17.30 23.71
CA GLN A 117 71.62 -16.00 23.90
C GLN A 117 71.00 -15.49 22.59
N SER A 118 71.77 -15.49 21.49
CA SER A 118 71.26 -15.07 20.17
C SER A 118 70.07 -15.91 19.71
N SER A 119 70.08 -17.22 20.00
CA SER A 119 68.97 -18.12 19.68
C SER A 119 67.72 -17.81 20.53
N ALA A 120 67.91 -17.48 21.80
CA ALA A 120 66.82 -17.06 22.69
C ALA A 120 66.21 -15.73 22.24
N ASP A 121 67.04 -14.74 21.87
CA ASP A 121 66.58 -13.45 21.36
C ASP A 121 65.76 -13.60 20.08
N ASN A 122 66.20 -14.46 19.15
CA ASN A 122 65.46 -14.77 17.93
C ASN A 122 64.12 -15.46 18.20
N ALA A 123 64.08 -16.37 19.18
CA ALA A 123 62.83 -17.02 19.60
C ALA A 123 61.86 -16.00 20.21
N GLN A 124 62.35 -15.06 21.03
CA GLN A 124 61.54 -13.99 21.60
C GLN A 124 60.99 -13.04 20.53
N ALA A 125 61.81 -12.63 19.56
CA ALA A 125 61.36 -11.81 18.42
C ALA A 125 60.27 -12.51 17.59
N SER A 126 60.43 -13.82 17.37
CA SER A 126 59.43 -14.64 16.66
C SER A 126 58.11 -14.71 17.44
N ALA A 127 58.17 -14.88 18.76
CA ALA A 127 56.99 -14.87 19.63
C ALA A 127 56.26 -13.52 19.60
N ASN A 128 56.98 -12.40 19.71
CA ASN A 128 56.40 -11.06 19.63
C ASN A 128 55.72 -10.80 18.28
N THR A 129 56.31 -11.30 17.19
CA THR A 129 55.71 -11.24 15.85
C THR A 129 54.42 -12.05 15.78
N ALA A 130 54.38 -13.24 16.40
CA ALA A 130 53.18 -14.06 16.44
C ALA A 130 52.04 -13.40 17.24
N ILE A 131 52.35 -12.78 18.39
CA ILE A 131 51.39 -12.02 19.19
C ILE A 131 50.80 -10.86 18.38
N SER A 132 51.65 -10.06 17.72
CA SER A 132 51.17 -8.93 16.90
C SER A 132 50.24 -9.36 15.75
N LYS A 133 50.52 -10.51 15.13
CA LYS A 133 49.63 -11.09 14.11
C LYS A 133 48.29 -11.55 14.70
N ALA A 134 48.31 -12.12 15.90
CA ALA A 134 47.09 -12.51 16.61
C ALA A 134 46.22 -11.29 16.96
N ASP A 135 46.82 -10.23 17.50
CA ASP A 135 46.11 -8.98 17.82
C ASP A 135 45.48 -8.35 16.57
N THR A 136 46.22 -8.35 15.45
CA THR A 136 45.69 -7.89 14.16
C THR A 136 44.50 -8.74 13.68
N ALA A 137 44.55 -10.06 13.89
CA ALA A 137 43.46 -10.95 13.52
C ALA A 137 42.21 -10.74 14.38
N ILE A 138 42.39 -10.48 15.68
CA ILE A 138 41.31 -10.13 16.61
C ILE A 138 40.63 -8.83 16.16
N GLY A 139 41.41 -7.78 15.86
CA GLY A 139 40.84 -6.50 15.38
C GLY A 139 40.00 -6.66 14.10
N LYS A 140 40.46 -7.47 13.14
CA LYS A 140 39.68 -7.78 11.93
C LYS A 140 38.39 -8.55 12.22
N ALA A 141 38.41 -9.44 13.21
CA ALA A 141 37.22 -10.19 13.61
C ALA A 141 36.17 -9.26 14.25
N ASP A 142 36.61 -8.31 15.09
CA ASP A 142 35.73 -7.31 15.70
C ASP A 142 35.09 -6.38 14.66
N GLU A 143 35.87 -5.94 13.65
CA GLU A 143 35.35 -5.14 12.53
C GLU A 143 34.30 -5.92 11.71
N ALA A 144 34.56 -7.20 11.44
CA ALA A 144 33.62 -8.06 10.74
C ALA A 144 32.32 -8.25 11.55
N GLN A 145 32.43 -8.44 12.87
CA GLN A 145 31.28 -8.56 13.75
C GLN A 145 30.45 -7.27 13.78
N SER A 146 31.09 -6.10 13.87
CA SER A 146 30.42 -4.79 13.83
C SER A 146 29.67 -4.56 12.50
N THR A 147 30.30 -4.96 11.40
CA THR A 147 29.68 -4.92 10.06
C THR A 147 28.45 -5.83 9.98
N ALA A 148 28.55 -7.05 10.51
CA ALA A 148 27.43 -8.00 10.55
C ALA A 148 26.27 -7.47 11.40
N ASN A 149 26.54 -6.90 12.58
CA ASN A 149 25.52 -6.29 13.44
C ASN A 149 24.82 -5.12 12.72
N THR A 150 25.58 -4.27 12.03
CA THR A 150 25.03 -3.17 11.23
C THR A 150 24.12 -3.68 10.11
N ALA A 151 24.53 -4.74 9.41
CA ALA A 151 23.72 -5.37 8.38
C ALA A 151 22.41 -5.96 8.96
N SER A 152 22.48 -6.63 10.10
CA SER A 152 21.30 -7.16 10.82
C SER A 152 20.31 -6.04 11.15
N SER A 153 20.77 -4.94 11.75
CA SER A 153 19.88 -3.81 12.08
C SER A 153 19.25 -3.16 10.85
N LYS A 154 19.96 -3.12 9.71
CA LYS A 154 19.38 -2.64 8.45
C LYS A 154 18.29 -3.59 7.94
N ALA A 155 18.51 -4.91 8.05
CA ALA A 155 17.50 -5.90 7.69
C ALA A 155 16.25 -5.79 8.57
N ASP A 156 16.42 -5.63 9.88
CA ASP A 156 15.30 -5.44 10.82
C ASP A 156 14.48 -4.19 10.46
N ARG A 157 15.14 -3.08 10.15
CA ARG A 157 14.46 -1.85 9.70
C ARG A 157 13.73 -2.03 8.37
N ALA A 158 14.31 -2.77 7.44
CA ALA A 158 13.66 -3.08 6.16
C ALA A 158 12.41 -3.94 6.38
N GLN A 159 12.47 -4.91 7.30
CA GLN A 159 11.32 -5.73 7.67
C GLN A 159 10.19 -4.88 8.28
N ILE A 160 10.50 -4.01 9.25
CA ILE A 160 9.52 -3.08 9.84
C ILE A 160 8.86 -2.22 8.76
N THR A 161 9.66 -1.68 7.83
CA THR A 161 9.15 -0.87 6.71
C THR A 161 8.19 -1.67 5.82
N ALA A 162 8.51 -2.94 5.55
CA ALA A 162 7.65 -3.82 4.78
C ALA A 162 6.33 -4.13 5.51
N ASP A 163 6.38 -4.37 6.82
CA ASP A 163 5.19 -4.65 7.64
C ASP A 163 4.27 -3.43 7.73
N GLU A 164 4.84 -2.22 7.85
CA GLU A 164 4.09 -0.95 7.78
C GLU A 164 3.42 -0.77 6.41
N ALA A 165 4.12 -1.11 5.32
CA ALA A 165 3.57 -1.05 3.98
C ALA A 165 2.41 -2.03 3.80
N ASN A 166 2.54 -3.27 4.29
CA ASN A 166 1.47 -4.27 4.28
C ASN A 166 0.24 -3.79 5.08
N THR A 167 0.46 -3.19 6.24
CA THR A 167 -0.62 -2.59 7.05
C THR A 167 -1.38 -1.52 6.28
N LYS A 168 -0.67 -0.64 5.55
CA LYS A 168 -1.29 0.38 4.69
C LYS A 168 -2.07 -0.24 3.53
N VAL A 169 -1.57 -1.32 2.92
CA VAL A 169 -2.29 -2.05 1.87
C VAL A 169 -3.61 -2.61 2.42
N ASP A 170 -3.60 -3.20 3.61
CA ASP A 170 -4.80 -3.73 4.25
C ASP A 170 -5.82 -2.62 4.56
N GLN A 171 -5.37 -1.46 5.03
CA GLN A 171 -6.23 -0.29 5.23
C GLN A 171 -6.89 0.17 3.92
N VAL A 172 -6.10 0.28 2.84
CA VAL A 172 -6.61 0.65 1.50
C VAL A 172 -7.63 -0.38 1.02
N ARG A 173 -7.36 -1.68 1.22
CA ARG A 173 -8.29 -2.76 0.87
C ARG A 173 -9.60 -2.65 1.65
N GLY A 174 -9.54 -2.29 2.93
CA GLY A 174 -10.71 -2.00 3.76
C GLY A 174 -11.56 -0.87 3.17
N VAL A 175 -10.94 0.28 2.89
CA VAL A 175 -11.61 1.43 2.27
C VAL A 175 -12.25 1.08 0.92
N ALA A 176 -11.54 0.30 0.09
CA ALA A 176 -12.06 -0.14 -1.21
C ALA A 176 -13.29 -1.05 -1.05
N ASN A 177 -13.29 -1.96 -0.07
CA ASN A 177 -14.43 -2.82 0.22
C ASN A 177 -15.65 -2.01 0.71
N ASP A 178 -15.44 -1.06 1.63
CA ASP A 178 -16.48 -0.15 2.11
C ASP A 178 -17.10 0.66 0.95
N ALA A 179 -16.26 1.17 0.05
CA ALA A 179 -16.72 1.90 -1.13
C ALA A 179 -17.55 1.01 -2.06
N LYS A 180 -17.14 -0.24 -2.28
CA LYS A 180 -17.88 -1.23 -3.07
C LYS A 180 -19.23 -1.53 -2.45
N GLU A 181 -19.32 -1.66 -1.13
CA GLU A 181 -20.59 -1.91 -0.43
C GLU A 181 -21.55 -0.72 -0.53
N LYS A 182 -21.04 0.50 -0.32
CA LYS A 182 -21.82 1.74 -0.51
C LYS A 182 -22.34 1.87 -1.94
N ALA A 183 -21.50 1.58 -2.94
CA ALA A 183 -21.91 1.57 -4.34
C ALA A 183 -23.02 0.53 -4.60
N GLY A 184 -22.88 -0.68 -4.06
CA GLY A 184 -23.91 -1.72 -4.15
C GLY A 184 -25.24 -1.28 -3.53
N THR A 185 -25.19 -0.59 -2.39
CA THR A 185 -26.38 -0.02 -1.73
C THR A 185 -27.03 1.07 -2.57
N ALA A 186 -26.23 1.97 -3.16
CA ALA A 186 -26.71 3.03 -4.04
C ALA A 186 -27.40 2.47 -5.29
N ILE A 187 -26.83 1.42 -5.92
CA ILE A 187 -27.44 0.73 -7.06
C ILE A 187 -28.81 0.14 -6.68
N LYS A 188 -28.90 -0.54 -5.52
CA LYS A 188 -30.18 -1.08 -5.04
C LYS A 188 -31.21 0.03 -4.81
N ALA A 189 -30.80 1.15 -4.22
CA ALA A 189 -31.67 2.31 -4.01
C ALA A 189 -32.17 2.89 -5.34
N ALA A 190 -31.30 3.00 -6.34
CA ALA A 190 -31.66 3.44 -7.69
C ALA A 190 -32.68 2.49 -8.34
N GLN A 191 -32.46 1.17 -8.27
CA GLN A 191 -33.41 0.17 -8.77
C GLN A 191 -34.78 0.25 -8.08
N VAL A 192 -34.82 0.56 -6.78
CA VAL A 192 -36.08 0.78 -6.06
C VAL A 192 -36.77 2.06 -6.52
N ALA A 193 -36.02 3.13 -6.74
CA ALA A 193 -36.55 4.40 -7.26
C ALA A 193 -37.13 4.23 -8.67
N ASP A 194 -36.43 3.52 -9.55
CA ASP A 194 -36.85 3.18 -10.91
C ASP A 194 -38.20 2.43 -10.91
N LYS A 195 -38.32 1.36 -10.11
CA LYS A 195 -39.59 0.63 -9.93
C LYS A 195 -40.72 1.50 -9.37
N LYS A 196 -40.41 2.48 -8.52
CA LYS A 196 -41.41 3.43 -8.02
C LYS A 196 -41.85 4.39 -9.12
N ALA A 197 -40.93 4.84 -9.97
CA ALA A 197 -41.21 5.67 -11.13
C ALA A 197 -42.13 4.92 -12.11
N ASP A 198 -41.81 3.67 -12.46
CA ASP A 198 -42.67 2.82 -13.32
C ASP A 198 -44.10 2.70 -12.78
N LYS A 199 -44.24 2.44 -11.46
CA LYS A 199 -45.55 2.38 -10.81
C LYS A 199 -46.28 3.72 -10.84
N ALA A 200 -45.56 4.83 -10.70
CA ALA A 200 -46.15 6.16 -10.78
C ALA A 200 -46.63 6.48 -12.21
N PHE A 201 -45.83 6.13 -13.23
CA PHE A 201 -46.23 6.23 -14.63
C PHE A 201 -47.48 5.40 -14.92
N GLY A 202 -47.54 4.13 -14.50
CA GLY A 202 -48.73 3.30 -14.70
C GLY A 202 -49.98 3.85 -14.00
N ARG A 203 -49.84 4.40 -12.78
CA ARG A 203 -50.96 5.07 -12.09
C ARG A 203 -51.40 6.35 -12.82
N ALA A 204 -50.47 7.09 -13.43
CA ALA A 204 -50.79 8.29 -14.19
C ALA A 204 -51.57 7.95 -15.47
N GLU A 205 -51.14 6.93 -16.23
CA GLU A 205 -51.89 6.43 -17.40
C GLU A 205 -53.29 5.95 -17.00
N GLU A 206 -53.42 5.22 -15.88
CA GLU A 206 -54.72 4.76 -15.39
C GLU A 206 -55.61 5.95 -14.98
N ALA A 207 -55.06 6.96 -14.32
CA ALA A 207 -55.77 8.17 -13.97
C ALA A 207 -56.24 8.96 -15.21
N GLU A 208 -55.39 9.07 -16.24
CA GLU A 208 -55.73 9.69 -17.52
C GLU A 208 -56.87 8.92 -18.21
N LYS A 209 -56.74 7.59 -18.33
CA LYS A 209 -57.78 6.74 -18.91
C LYS A 209 -59.11 6.87 -18.16
N ASN A 210 -59.06 6.88 -16.83
CA ASN A 210 -60.24 7.06 -15.98
C ASN A 210 -60.86 8.46 -16.15
N ALA A 211 -60.03 9.51 -16.25
CA ALA A 211 -60.50 10.88 -16.49
C ALA A 211 -61.17 11.00 -17.87
N VAL A 212 -60.56 10.47 -18.93
CA VAL A 212 -61.14 10.41 -20.28
C VAL A 212 -62.45 9.62 -20.27
N THR A 213 -62.46 8.44 -19.65
CA THR A 213 -63.68 7.61 -19.54
C THR A 213 -64.81 8.35 -18.83
N LYS A 214 -64.51 9.00 -17.70
CA LYS A 214 -65.50 9.79 -16.95
C LYS A 214 -65.97 11.01 -17.74
N SER A 215 -65.07 11.67 -18.48
CA SER A 215 -65.40 12.79 -19.35
C SER A 215 -66.30 12.38 -20.51
N ASN A 216 -65.98 11.27 -21.19
CA ASN A 216 -66.82 10.71 -22.25
C ASN A 216 -68.19 10.31 -21.70
N SER A 217 -68.25 9.61 -20.56
CA SER A 217 -69.52 9.26 -19.92
C SER A 217 -70.35 10.48 -19.54
N TYR A 218 -69.73 11.52 -18.97
CA TYR A 218 -70.42 12.79 -18.69
C TYR A 218 -70.95 13.44 -19.98
N THR A 219 -70.14 13.48 -21.03
CA THR A 219 -70.50 14.05 -22.33
C THR A 219 -71.64 13.27 -22.98
N ASP A 220 -71.57 11.93 -22.98
CA ASP A 220 -72.63 11.05 -23.49
C ASP A 220 -73.93 11.22 -22.72
N ILE A 221 -73.88 11.29 -21.38
CA ILE A 221 -75.06 11.53 -20.55
C ILE A 221 -75.68 12.90 -20.89
N ARG A 222 -74.87 13.95 -21.01
CA ARG A 222 -75.36 15.30 -21.35
C ARG A 222 -75.90 15.35 -22.78
N TYR A 223 -75.25 14.66 -23.71
CA TYR A 223 -75.71 14.52 -25.09
C TYR A 223 -77.07 13.79 -25.13
N GLN A 224 -77.19 12.63 -24.48
CA GLN A 224 -78.45 11.88 -24.37
C GLN A 224 -79.55 12.68 -23.67
N GLN A 225 -79.24 13.41 -22.60
CA GLN A 225 -80.18 14.35 -21.95
C GLN A 225 -80.64 15.45 -22.91
N SER A 226 -79.73 16.00 -23.74
CA SER A 226 -80.07 17.04 -24.71
C SER A 226 -80.96 16.51 -25.84
N VAL A 227 -80.69 15.28 -26.32
CA VAL A 227 -81.52 14.60 -27.31
C VAL A 227 -82.90 14.31 -26.73
N ALA A 228 -82.97 13.79 -25.49
CA ALA A 228 -84.23 13.54 -24.80
C ALA A 228 -85.02 14.84 -24.57
N TYR A 229 -84.37 15.94 -24.20
CA TYR A 229 -85.00 17.26 -24.07
C TYR A 229 -85.52 17.78 -25.40
N ALA A 230 -84.74 17.66 -26.48
CA ALA A 230 -85.14 18.06 -27.82
C ALA A 230 -86.31 17.22 -28.35
N GLN A 231 -86.32 15.92 -28.10
CA GLN A 231 -87.46 15.03 -28.40
C GLN A 231 -88.68 15.41 -27.58
N ASN A 232 -88.54 15.60 -26.27
CA ASN A 232 -89.68 16.00 -25.44
C ASN A 232 -90.25 17.37 -25.86
N ALA A 233 -89.39 18.31 -26.25
CA ALA A 233 -89.79 19.60 -26.79
C ALA A 233 -90.48 19.46 -28.15
N ALA A 234 -89.99 18.58 -29.03
CA ALA A 234 -90.62 18.27 -30.32
C ALA A 234 -91.99 17.58 -30.12
N ASP A 235 -92.07 16.58 -29.25
CA ASP A 235 -93.31 15.88 -28.90
C ASP A 235 -94.33 16.85 -28.28
N THR A 236 -93.89 17.76 -27.42
CA THR A 236 -94.75 18.80 -26.82
C THR A 236 -95.21 19.82 -27.86
N ALA A 237 -94.34 20.21 -28.80
CA ALA A 237 -94.71 21.08 -29.91
C ALA A 237 -95.71 20.40 -30.85
N GLU A 238 -95.55 19.10 -31.12
CA GLU A 238 -96.49 18.29 -31.89
C GLU A 238 -97.84 18.15 -31.17
N LEU A 239 -97.84 17.86 -29.86
CA LEU A 239 -99.05 17.85 -29.03
C LEU A 239 -99.78 19.20 -29.03
N ASN A 240 -99.04 20.30 -28.88
CA ASN A 240 -99.61 21.66 -28.91
C ASN A 240 -100.12 22.03 -30.31
N ALA A 241 -99.41 21.66 -31.37
CA ALA A 241 -99.85 21.88 -32.75
C ALA A 241 -101.11 21.06 -33.07
N ASN A 242 -101.18 19.81 -32.62
CA ASN A 242 -102.37 18.96 -32.74
C ASN A 242 -103.54 19.55 -31.94
N TYR A 243 -103.31 19.99 -30.70
CA TYR A 243 -104.35 20.66 -29.88
C TYR A 243 -104.86 21.95 -30.54
N TYR A 244 -103.96 22.81 -31.04
CA TYR A 244 -104.33 24.03 -31.74
C TYR A 244 -105.13 23.75 -33.03
N THR A 245 -104.68 22.79 -33.83
CA THR A 245 -105.33 22.40 -35.09
C THR A 245 -106.72 21.82 -34.84
N ASP A 246 -106.87 20.92 -33.87
CA ASP A 246 -108.15 20.28 -33.55
C ASP A 246 -109.15 21.29 -32.94
N THR A 247 -108.66 22.26 -32.17
CA THR A 247 -109.46 23.38 -31.64
C THR A 247 -109.95 24.30 -32.77
N LYS A 248 -109.06 24.70 -33.69
CA LYS A 248 -109.43 25.54 -34.84
C LYS A 248 -110.35 24.81 -35.84
N PHE A 249 -110.14 23.51 -36.03
CA PHE A 249 -111.01 22.69 -36.87
C PHE A 249 -112.42 22.56 -36.28
N ARG A 250 -112.55 22.41 -34.95
CA ARG A 250 -113.84 22.47 -34.24
C ARG A 250 -114.53 23.83 -34.40
N GLU A 251 -113.81 24.94 -34.21
CA GLU A 251 -114.38 26.29 -34.40
C GLU A 251 -114.89 26.50 -35.83
N LEU A 252 -114.15 26.04 -36.84
CA LEU A 252 -114.54 26.15 -38.25
C LEU A 252 -115.80 25.34 -38.56
N ARG A 253 -115.89 24.11 -38.02
CA ARG A 253 -117.08 23.24 -38.16
C ARG A 253 -118.32 23.85 -37.53
N ASP A 254 -118.18 24.45 -36.35
CA ASP A 254 -119.31 25.04 -35.62
C ASP A 254 -119.79 26.36 -36.26
N SER A 255 -118.88 27.15 -36.85
CA SER A 255 -119.23 28.36 -37.60
C SER A 255 -119.96 28.03 -38.92
N SER A 256 -119.58 26.96 -39.61
CA SER A 256 -120.21 26.52 -40.85
C SER A 256 -121.65 26.01 -40.63
N ASN A 257 -121.88 25.21 -39.58
CA ASN A 257 -123.22 24.72 -39.23
C ASN A 257 -124.22 25.84 -38.85
N LYS A 258 -123.76 26.94 -38.27
CA LYS A 258 -124.61 28.11 -37.97
C LYS A 258 -125.06 28.85 -39.24
N GLN A 259 -124.22 28.91 -40.28
CA GLN A 259 -124.58 29.54 -41.55
C GLN A 259 -125.62 28.72 -42.34
N PHE A 260 -125.51 27.39 -42.32
CA PHE A 260 -126.51 26.52 -42.96
C PHE A 260 -127.90 26.61 -42.31
N LYS A 261 -127.96 26.76 -40.97
CA LYS A 261 -129.24 26.91 -40.27
C LYS A 261 -129.92 28.26 -40.54
N GLN A 262 -129.14 29.33 -40.71
CA GLN A 262 -129.67 30.67 -41.04
C GLN A 262 -130.19 30.79 -42.49
N LEU A 263 -129.73 29.95 -43.42
CA LEU A 263 -130.26 29.91 -44.79
C LEU A 263 -131.66 29.30 -44.86
N GLY A 264 -131.92 28.24 -44.08
CA GLY A 264 -133.23 27.57 -44.05
C GLY A 264 -134.36 28.50 -43.60
N GLU A 265 -134.16 29.29 -42.56
CA GLU A 265 -135.21 30.16 -42.00
C GLU A 265 -135.52 31.43 -42.82
N LYS A 266 -134.71 31.78 -43.83
CA LYS A 266 -135.01 32.92 -44.73
C LYS A 266 -135.91 32.52 -45.89
N ILE A 267 -135.81 31.27 -46.35
CA ILE A 267 -136.62 30.73 -47.45
C ILE A 267 -138.08 30.59 -47.00
N GLU A 268 -138.31 30.03 -45.82
CA GLU A 268 -139.66 29.79 -45.28
C GLU A 268 -140.44 31.11 -45.01
N ARG A 269 -139.74 32.17 -44.61
CA ARG A 269 -140.34 33.51 -44.42
C ARG A 269 -140.71 34.21 -45.73
N ALA A 270 -140.01 33.94 -46.82
CA ALA A 270 -140.34 34.52 -48.13
C ALA A 270 -141.62 33.90 -48.70
N GLU A 271 -141.77 32.57 -48.55
CA GLU A 271 -142.94 31.82 -49.02
C GLU A 271 -144.23 32.28 -48.33
N LYS A 272 -144.18 32.48 -47.00
CA LYS A 272 -145.34 32.92 -46.22
C LYS A 272 -145.83 34.33 -46.60
N ARG A 273 -144.91 35.26 -46.82
CA ARG A 273 -145.23 36.63 -47.26
C ARG A 273 -145.81 36.68 -48.67
N LEU A 274 -145.31 35.81 -49.56
CA LEU A 274 -145.84 35.70 -50.93
C LEU A 274 -147.30 35.24 -50.92
N ASN A 275 -147.62 34.18 -50.17
CA ASN A 275 -148.97 33.60 -50.12
C ASN A 275 -150.00 34.62 -49.60
N ALA A 276 -149.63 35.43 -48.59
CA ALA A 276 -150.48 36.49 -48.06
C ALA A 276 -150.78 37.59 -49.10
N GLY A 277 -149.78 37.99 -49.89
CA GLY A 277 -149.96 39.00 -50.95
C GLY A 277 -150.93 38.55 -52.05
N ILE A 278 -150.89 37.27 -52.45
CA ILE A 278 -151.82 36.70 -53.45
C ILE A 278 -153.26 36.69 -52.91
N ALA A 279 -153.44 36.36 -51.63
CA ALA A 279 -154.75 36.45 -50.99
C ALA A 279 -155.30 37.90 -51.03
N GLY A 280 -154.43 38.90 -50.85
CA GLY A 280 -154.76 40.34 -50.93
C GLY A 280 -155.40 40.75 -52.25
N VAL A 281 -154.76 40.41 -53.37
CA VAL A 281 -155.30 40.73 -54.70
C VAL A 281 -156.55 39.92 -55.03
N THR A 282 -156.63 38.68 -54.53
CA THR A 282 -157.82 37.84 -54.67
C THR A 282 -159.02 38.49 -53.98
N ALA A 283 -158.83 39.02 -52.77
CA ALA A 283 -159.85 39.74 -52.02
C ALA A 283 -160.35 41.00 -52.76
N ILE A 284 -159.46 41.74 -53.44
CA ILE A 284 -159.84 42.92 -54.24
C ILE A 284 -160.72 42.52 -55.43
N SER A 285 -160.35 41.43 -56.11
CA SER A 285 -161.04 40.99 -57.33
C SER A 285 -162.49 40.54 -57.11
N SER A 286 -162.81 40.09 -55.89
CA SER A 286 -164.11 39.55 -55.53
C SER A 286 -165.11 40.59 -55.00
N ILE A 287 -164.74 41.88 -55.00
CA ILE A 287 -165.61 42.96 -54.52
C ILE A 287 -166.79 43.19 -55.48
N PRO A 288 -168.06 43.00 -55.05
CA PRO A 288 -169.23 43.28 -55.87
C PRO A 288 -169.57 44.78 -55.89
N TYR A 289 -170.11 45.26 -57.01
CA TYR A 289 -170.55 46.65 -57.17
C TYR A 289 -171.95 46.73 -57.79
N ALA A 290 -172.83 47.56 -57.23
CA ALA A 290 -174.19 47.77 -57.73
C ALA A 290 -174.21 48.64 -58.98
N ASN A 291 -174.95 48.22 -60.02
CA ASN A 291 -174.85 48.84 -61.35
C ASN A 291 -175.70 50.10 -61.54
N ASP A 292 -176.77 50.28 -60.77
CA ASP A 292 -177.73 51.38 -60.94
C ASP A 292 -177.52 52.56 -59.98
N SER A 293 -176.46 52.53 -59.16
CA SER A 293 -176.15 53.56 -58.19
C SER A 293 -175.00 54.46 -58.65
N THR A 294 -175.14 55.77 -58.43
CA THR A 294 -174.05 56.76 -58.69
C THR A 294 -172.83 56.49 -57.83
N PHE A 295 -173.03 55.87 -56.66
CA PHE A 295 -172.01 55.40 -55.73
C PHE A 295 -172.33 53.98 -55.29
N SER A 296 -171.32 53.13 -55.21
CA SER A 296 -171.42 51.77 -54.65
C SER A 296 -170.14 51.42 -53.90
N TYR A 297 -170.25 50.63 -52.85
CA TYR A 297 -169.12 50.12 -52.09
C TYR A 297 -169.29 48.62 -51.87
N GLY A 298 -168.19 47.91 -51.73
CA GLY A 298 -168.19 46.49 -51.47
C GLY A 298 -166.96 46.07 -50.67
N ILE A 299 -167.05 44.90 -50.06
CA ILE A 299 -165.96 44.26 -49.32
C ILE A 299 -165.81 42.85 -49.90
N GLY A 300 -164.57 42.44 -50.12
CA GLY A 300 -164.19 41.13 -50.61
C GLY A 300 -163.25 40.47 -49.61
N LEU A 301 -163.32 39.14 -49.52
CA LEU A 301 -162.39 38.33 -48.74
C LEU A 301 -161.65 37.41 -49.71
N GLY A 302 -160.37 37.17 -49.43
CA GLY A 302 -159.49 36.33 -50.25
C GLY A 302 -158.68 35.41 -49.36
N ASN A 303 -158.58 34.15 -49.75
CA ASN A 303 -157.72 33.15 -49.13
C ASN A 303 -156.87 32.49 -50.23
N TYR A 304 -155.59 32.29 -49.94
CA TYR A 304 -154.70 31.51 -50.79
C TYR A 304 -153.66 30.79 -49.91
N GLN A 305 -153.70 29.46 -49.90
CA GLN A 305 -152.88 28.61 -49.03
C GLN A 305 -153.01 29.04 -47.55
N ASN A 306 -151.89 29.35 -46.91
CA ASN A 306 -151.79 29.82 -45.52
C ASN A 306 -151.88 31.35 -45.38
N GLY A 307 -152.23 32.07 -46.46
CA GLY A 307 -152.45 33.51 -46.48
C GLY A 307 -153.93 33.87 -46.56
N ASN A 308 -154.37 34.83 -45.74
CA ASN A 308 -155.72 35.38 -45.77
C ASN A 308 -155.67 36.89 -45.94
N ALA A 309 -156.65 37.46 -46.64
CA ALA A 309 -156.75 38.89 -46.78
C ALA A 309 -158.19 39.38 -46.90
N ILE A 310 -158.38 40.64 -46.54
CA ILE A 310 -159.63 41.37 -46.68
C ILE A 310 -159.39 42.59 -47.57
N ALA A 311 -160.37 42.89 -48.43
CA ALA A 311 -160.33 44.05 -49.28
C ALA A 311 -161.63 44.84 -49.20
N GLY A 312 -161.52 46.15 -49.30
CA GLY A 312 -162.64 47.07 -49.40
C GLY A 312 -162.48 47.93 -50.64
N GLY A 313 -163.58 48.24 -51.30
CA GLY A 313 -163.54 49.08 -52.48
C GLY A 313 -164.82 49.87 -52.70
N VAL A 314 -164.66 50.97 -53.44
CA VAL A 314 -165.70 51.92 -53.76
C VAL A 314 -165.69 52.17 -55.26
N GLN A 315 -166.88 52.34 -55.84
CA GLN A 315 -167.08 52.64 -57.25
C GLN A 315 -168.00 53.85 -57.39
N PHE A 316 -167.57 54.80 -58.22
CA PHE A 316 -168.30 55.99 -58.59
C PHE A 316 -168.69 55.95 -60.07
N LYS A 317 -169.94 56.26 -60.39
CA LYS A 317 -170.45 56.40 -61.76
C LYS A 317 -170.52 57.90 -62.08
N THR A 318 -169.55 58.40 -62.85
CA THR A 318 -169.45 59.83 -63.19
C THR A 318 -170.32 60.20 -64.40
N SER A 319 -170.75 59.22 -65.20
CA SER A 319 -171.68 59.35 -66.34
C SER A 319 -172.34 57.98 -66.64
N PRO A 320 -173.42 57.90 -67.44
CA PRO A 320 -174.08 56.62 -67.77
C PRO A 320 -173.13 55.51 -68.24
N ASN A 321 -172.07 55.92 -68.94
CA ASN A 321 -171.11 55.04 -69.61
C ASN A 321 -169.70 55.03 -68.96
N THR A 322 -169.50 55.72 -67.83
CA THR A 322 -168.17 55.84 -67.20
C THR A 322 -168.22 55.51 -65.71
N ARG A 323 -167.30 54.65 -65.26
CA ARG A 323 -167.16 54.19 -63.86
C ARG A 323 -165.70 54.27 -63.41
N ILE A 324 -165.48 54.65 -62.15
CA ILE A 324 -164.19 54.65 -61.47
C ILE A 324 -164.28 53.74 -60.25
N ARG A 325 -163.28 52.90 -60.01
CA ARG A 325 -163.16 52.00 -58.85
C ARG A 325 -161.88 52.27 -58.08
N PHE A 326 -161.95 52.24 -56.76
CA PHE A 326 -160.80 52.26 -55.85
C PHE A 326 -160.91 51.07 -54.90
N ASN A 327 -159.82 50.33 -54.70
CA ASN A 327 -159.76 49.16 -53.85
C ASN A 327 -158.50 49.20 -52.96
N VAL A 328 -158.62 48.67 -51.76
CA VAL A 328 -157.52 48.43 -50.83
C VAL A 328 -157.67 47.04 -50.22
N SER A 329 -156.56 46.32 -50.01
CA SER A 329 -156.53 45.09 -49.24
C SER A 329 -155.46 45.09 -48.16
N LEU A 330 -155.71 44.31 -47.12
CA LEU A 330 -154.80 44.00 -46.02
C LEU A 330 -154.72 42.48 -45.87
N ASP A 331 -153.51 41.95 -45.77
CA ASP A 331 -153.26 40.51 -45.60
C ASP A 331 -152.76 40.13 -44.20
N SER A 332 -152.73 38.82 -43.94
CA SER A 332 -152.37 38.22 -42.64
C SER A 332 -150.88 38.31 -42.27
N GLU A 333 -150.01 38.79 -43.16
CA GLU A 333 -148.61 39.12 -42.86
C GLU A 333 -148.38 40.64 -42.82
N ASN A 334 -149.49 41.39 -42.65
CA ASN A 334 -149.58 42.84 -42.53
C ASN A 334 -149.09 43.61 -43.77
N ASN A 335 -149.09 43.00 -44.96
CA ASN A 335 -148.88 43.78 -46.18
C ASN A 335 -150.20 44.38 -46.65
N ASN A 336 -150.10 45.51 -47.36
CA ASN A 336 -151.24 46.19 -47.97
C ASN A 336 -151.07 46.29 -49.48
N ALA A 337 -152.20 46.26 -50.20
CA ALA A 337 -152.22 46.52 -51.64
C ALA A 337 -153.34 47.51 -51.95
N ILE A 338 -153.11 48.40 -52.92
CA ILE A 338 -154.05 49.45 -53.31
C ILE A 338 -154.14 49.45 -54.83
N GLY A 339 -155.35 49.54 -55.37
CA GLY A 339 -155.60 49.58 -56.80
C GLY A 339 -156.70 50.57 -57.17
N VAL A 340 -156.51 51.31 -58.25
CA VAL A 340 -157.54 52.20 -58.82
C VAL A 340 -157.74 51.83 -60.28
N GLY A 341 -158.99 51.89 -60.76
CA GLY A 341 -159.33 51.55 -62.14
C GLY A 341 -160.43 52.46 -62.68
N ILE A 342 -160.38 52.74 -63.97
CA ILE A 342 -161.42 53.50 -64.69
C ILE A 342 -161.91 52.67 -65.87
N ALA A 343 -163.21 52.72 -66.14
CA ALA A 343 -163.83 52.03 -67.26
C ALA A 343 -164.80 52.98 -67.97
N SER A 344 -164.76 52.97 -69.31
CA SER A 344 -165.68 53.68 -70.18
C SER A 344 -166.15 52.73 -71.28
N GLY A 345 -167.46 52.69 -71.55
CA GLY A 345 -168.06 51.78 -72.54
C GLY A 345 -168.93 52.52 -73.56
N TRP A 346 -168.89 52.09 -74.81
CA TRP A 346 -169.74 52.59 -75.90
C TRP A 346 -170.83 51.58 -76.25
#